data_AF-A0A8T4PY76-F1
#
_entry.id   AF-A0A8T4PY76-F1
#
_cell.length_a   1.000
_cell.length_b   1.000
_cell.length_c   1.000
_cell.angle_alpha   90.00
_cell.angle_beta   90.00
_cell.angle_gamma   90.00
#
_symmetry.space_group_name_H-M   'P 1'
#
loop_
_entity.id
_entity.type
_entity.pdbx_description
1 polymer ?
#
loop_
_entity_poly.entity_id
_entity_poly.type
_entity_poly.pdbx_seq_one_letter_code
_entity_poly.pdbx_strand_id
1 'polypeptide(L)'
;MIRKALQLGNKTLVISIPKQYVDKHNIKKGDELEIEEKDNALKITSNREIINKDISITINNPKAARQILNSIYAGGINEARIFHSSESVLREIESAICTDTPELEIFEKNQKFCIIKPVNKDELENFPALLRRLFLVCISEDNSETRTITRKRLAKTCKRLLSKGEFKDYRKSLILYSIIDDLENNIITNEIYELFYNFEMNKAQKMEETNLLRKVIAFNLG
;
A
#
# COMPACT_ATOMS: atom_id res chain seq x y z
N MET A 1 18.32 -17.95 9.59
CA MET A 1 19.00 -19.07 8.91
C MET A 1 20.47 -18.72 8.78
N ILE A 2 21.38 -19.63 9.14
CA ILE A 2 22.83 -19.40 9.04
C ILE A 2 23.36 -20.20 7.84
N ARG A 3 24.16 -19.55 6.99
CA ARG A 3 24.84 -20.17 5.83
C ARG A 3 26.34 -19.99 6.00
N LYS A 4 27.11 -21.00 5.57
CA LYS A 4 28.56 -20.91 5.52
C LYS A 4 29.00 -20.29 4.19
N ALA A 5 30.03 -19.45 4.22
CA ALA A 5 30.72 -19.03 3.01
C ALA A 5 31.50 -20.22 2.44
N LEU A 6 31.50 -20.35 1.12
CA LEU A 6 32.24 -21.35 0.38
C LEU A 6 33.32 -20.66 -0.44
N GLN A 7 34.51 -21.27 -0.52
CA GLN A 7 35.60 -20.74 -1.33
C GLN A 7 35.42 -21.19 -2.79
N LEU A 8 35.37 -20.23 -3.71
CA LEU A 8 35.35 -20.44 -5.15
C LEU A 8 36.64 -19.87 -5.75
N GLY A 9 37.56 -20.74 -6.17
CA GLY A 9 38.91 -20.32 -6.59
C GLY A 9 39.72 -19.75 -5.43
N ASN A 10 40.79 -19.00 -5.72
CA ASN A 10 41.75 -18.60 -4.68
C ASN A 10 41.40 -17.31 -3.93
N LYS A 11 40.45 -16.50 -4.43
CA LYS A 11 40.19 -15.14 -3.92
C LYS A 11 38.72 -14.80 -3.71
N THR A 12 37.79 -15.70 -4.04
CA THR A 12 36.36 -15.39 -4.03
C THR A 12 35.63 -16.28 -3.04
N LEU A 13 34.89 -15.66 -2.13
CA LEU A 13 33.93 -16.34 -1.28
C LEU A 13 32.54 -16.20 -1.91
N VAL A 14 31.75 -17.27 -1.85
CA VAL A 14 30.36 -17.29 -2.30
C VAL A 14 29.46 -17.78 -1.17
N ILE A 15 28.25 -17.21 -1.10
CA ILE A 15 27.21 -17.67 -0.18
C ILE A 15 25.99 -18.11 -0.99
N SER A 16 25.36 -19.21 -0.58
CA SER A 16 24.12 -19.68 -1.20
C SER A 16 22.94 -18.81 -0.77
N ILE A 17 22.20 -18.24 -1.71
CA ILE A 17 20.92 -17.58 -1.45
C ILE A 17 19.86 -18.65 -1.16
N PRO A 18 18.99 -18.48 -0.14
CA PRO A 18 17.93 -19.45 0.15
C PRO A 18 17.00 -19.66 -1.06
N LYS A 19 16.69 -20.92 -1.39
CA LYS A 19 15.80 -21.26 -2.50
C LYS A 19 14.44 -20.55 -2.43
N GLN A 20 13.84 -20.47 -1.25
CA GLN A 20 12.58 -19.73 -1.04
C GLN A 20 12.68 -18.25 -1.45
N TYR A 21 13.84 -17.61 -1.26
CA TYR A 21 14.07 -16.24 -1.68
C TYR A 21 14.24 -16.15 -3.20
N VAL A 22 15.01 -17.08 -3.79
CA VAL A 22 15.18 -17.21 -5.24
C VAL A 22 13.82 -17.37 -5.94
N ASP A 23 12.98 -18.27 -5.45
CA ASP A 23 11.65 -18.54 -6.01
C ASP A 23 10.72 -17.32 -5.84
N LYS A 24 10.70 -16.71 -4.63
CA LYS A 24 9.87 -15.53 -4.33
C LYS A 24 10.22 -14.31 -5.19
N HIS A 25 11.50 -14.11 -5.49
CA HIS A 25 11.96 -12.98 -6.29
C HIS A 25 12.20 -13.36 -7.76
N ASN A 26 11.78 -14.58 -8.15
CA ASN A 26 11.96 -15.14 -9.49
C ASN A 26 13.39 -14.93 -10.02
N ILE A 27 14.41 -15.14 -9.19
CA ILE A 27 15.81 -14.94 -9.56
C ILE A 27 16.25 -16.15 -10.40
N LYS A 28 16.83 -15.87 -11.56
CA LYS A 28 17.30 -16.84 -12.54
C LYS A 28 18.82 -16.79 -12.63
N LYS A 29 19.41 -17.87 -13.16
CA LYS A 29 20.84 -17.92 -13.44
C LYS A 29 21.20 -16.83 -14.45
N GLY A 30 22.22 -16.03 -14.13
CA GLY A 30 22.68 -14.92 -14.96
C GLY A 30 22.07 -13.57 -14.57
N ASP A 31 21.18 -13.53 -13.60
CA ASP A 31 20.65 -12.27 -13.08
C ASP A 31 21.70 -11.53 -12.24
N GLU A 32 21.71 -10.20 -12.38
CA GLU A 32 22.49 -9.30 -11.54
C GLU A 32 21.71 -8.97 -10.26
N LEU A 33 22.41 -8.93 -9.14
CA LEU A 33 21.88 -8.54 -7.83
C LEU A 33 22.72 -7.38 -7.30
N GLU A 34 22.05 -6.39 -6.75
CA GLU A 34 22.70 -5.29 -6.06
C GLU A 34 23.07 -5.71 -4.64
N ILE A 35 24.27 -5.35 -4.20
CA ILE A 35 24.74 -5.63 -2.84
C ILE A 35 25.19 -4.31 -2.23
N GLU A 36 24.45 -3.86 -1.22
CA GLU A 36 24.82 -2.70 -0.40
C GLU A 36 25.50 -3.18 0.89
N GLU A 37 26.68 -2.65 1.19
CA GLU A 37 27.36 -2.86 2.47
C GLU A 37 26.93 -1.77 3.45
N LYS A 38 26.40 -2.16 4.61
CA LYS A 38 26.03 -1.23 5.68
C LYS A 38 26.40 -1.82 7.03
N ASP A 39 27.28 -1.12 7.73
CA ASP A 39 27.83 -1.51 9.03
C ASP A 39 28.48 -2.91 8.96
N ASN A 40 27.89 -3.91 9.63
CA ASN A 40 28.34 -5.30 9.63
C ASN A 40 27.39 -6.22 8.84
N ALA A 41 26.65 -5.68 7.87
CA ALA A 41 25.66 -6.39 7.10
C ALA A 41 25.79 -6.14 5.60
N LEU A 42 25.54 -7.19 4.81
CA LEU A 42 25.33 -7.09 3.38
C LEU A 42 23.83 -7.17 3.11
N LYS A 43 23.29 -6.14 2.47
CA LYS A 43 21.91 -6.11 1.97
C LYS A 43 21.94 -6.47 0.51
N ILE A 44 21.36 -7.63 0.19
CA ILE A 44 21.23 -8.10 -1.20
C ILE A 44 19.84 -7.70 -1.69
N THR A 45 19.78 -6.94 -2.77
CA THR A 45 18.57 -6.52 -3.45
C THR A 45 18.57 -7.06 -4.87
N SER A 46 17.40 -7.54 -5.31
CA SER A 46 17.18 -7.87 -6.71
C SER A 46 16.60 -6.65 -7.39
N ASN A 47 17.16 -6.26 -8.55
CA ASN A 47 16.59 -5.21 -9.40
C ASN A 47 15.28 -5.64 -10.08
N ARG A 48 14.80 -6.87 -9.84
CA ARG A 48 13.49 -7.30 -10.34
C ARG A 48 12.38 -6.68 -9.50
N GLU A 49 11.51 -5.91 -10.16
CA GLU A 49 10.23 -5.45 -9.61
C GLU A 49 9.54 -6.62 -8.87
N ILE A 50 9.10 -6.35 -7.64
CA ILE A 50 8.30 -7.27 -6.83
C ILE A 50 7.15 -7.79 -7.70
N ILE A 51 6.96 -9.12 -7.70
CA ILE A 51 5.98 -9.86 -8.51
C ILE A 51 4.79 -8.97 -8.86
N ASN A 52 4.76 -8.50 -10.11
CA ASN A 52 3.68 -7.71 -10.65
C ASN A 52 2.38 -8.50 -10.41
N LYS A 53 1.50 -7.98 -9.56
CA LYS A 53 0.13 -8.48 -9.41
C LYS A 53 -0.65 -8.02 -10.64
N ASP A 54 -0.34 -8.64 -11.76
CA ASP A 54 -1.05 -8.43 -13.01
C ASP A 54 -2.22 -9.40 -13.02
N ILE A 55 -3.42 -8.88 -13.24
CA ILE A 55 -4.63 -9.68 -13.29
C ILE A 55 -5.33 -9.49 -14.62
N SER A 56 -6.02 -10.54 -15.04
CA SER A 56 -6.94 -10.46 -16.16
C SER A 56 -8.32 -10.94 -15.72
N ILE A 57 -9.33 -10.12 -15.99
CA ILE A 57 -10.70 -10.36 -15.53
C ILE A 57 -11.69 -9.98 -16.62
N THR A 58 -12.81 -10.69 -16.67
CA THR A 58 -13.94 -10.35 -17.55
C THR A 58 -15.08 -9.79 -16.71
N ILE A 59 -15.58 -8.61 -17.10
CA ILE A 59 -16.70 -7.94 -16.45
C ILE A 59 -17.82 -7.79 -17.49
N ASN A 60 -18.92 -8.50 -17.27
CA ASN A 60 -20.10 -8.45 -18.15
C ASN A 60 -21.27 -7.66 -17.54
N ASN A 61 -21.24 -7.41 -16.24
CA ASN A 61 -22.29 -6.71 -15.53
C ASN A 61 -21.83 -5.29 -15.14
N PRO A 62 -22.42 -4.22 -15.70
CA PRO A 62 -22.08 -2.85 -15.34
C PRO A 62 -22.16 -2.59 -13.84
N LYS A 63 -23.19 -3.11 -13.15
CA LYS A 63 -23.36 -2.90 -11.71
C LYS A 63 -22.22 -3.51 -10.87
N ALA A 64 -21.58 -4.56 -11.38
CA ALA A 64 -20.46 -5.21 -10.71
C ALA A 64 -19.13 -4.52 -11.01
N ALA A 65 -19.03 -3.74 -12.10
CA ALA A 65 -17.77 -3.14 -12.57
C ALA A 65 -17.09 -2.29 -11.49
N ARG A 66 -17.86 -1.40 -10.84
CA ARG A 66 -17.39 -0.55 -9.75
C ARG A 66 -16.87 -1.35 -8.55
N GLN A 67 -17.60 -2.38 -8.13
CA GLN A 67 -17.22 -3.21 -6.97
C GLN A 67 -15.96 -4.02 -7.26
N ILE A 68 -15.89 -4.61 -8.47
CA ILE A 68 -14.72 -5.35 -8.93
C ILE A 68 -13.52 -4.42 -9.01
N LEU A 69 -13.66 -3.23 -9.60
CA LEU A 69 -12.57 -2.26 -9.69
C LEU A 69 -12.05 -1.83 -8.32
N ASN A 70 -12.95 -1.52 -7.37
CA ASN A 70 -12.56 -1.18 -6.00
C ASN A 70 -11.81 -2.35 -5.32
N SER A 71 -12.25 -3.60 -5.56
CA SER A 71 -11.60 -4.80 -5.00
C SER A 71 -10.21 -5.01 -5.59
N ILE A 72 -10.09 -4.82 -6.90
CA ILE A 72 -8.82 -4.89 -7.64
C ILE A 72 -7.84 -3.83 -7.10
N TYR A 73 -8.30 -2.58 -6.98
CA TYR A 73 -7.51 -1.49 -6.43
C TYR A 73 -7.03 -1.79 -5.02
N ALA A 74 -7.94 -2.20 -4.13
CA ALA A 74 -7.64 -2.55 -2.75
C ALA A 74 -6.65 -3.72 -2.65
N GLY A 75 -6.70 -4.68 -3.59
CA GLY A 75 -5.78 -5.81 -3.67
C GLY A 75 -4.32 -5.43 -4.00
N GLY A 76 -4.05 -4.16 -4.32
CA GLY A 76 -2.70 -3.68 -4.58
C GLY A 76 -2.14 -4.12 -5.92
N ILE A 77 -2.99 -4.24 -6.95
CA ILE A 77 -2.54 -4.62 -8.29
C ILE A 77 -1.66 -3.54 -8.94
N ASN A 78 -0.81 -3.99 -9.87
CA ASN A 78 0.03 -3.11 -10.71
C ASN A 78 -0.58 -2.90 -12.09
N GLU A 79 -1.20 -3.94 -12.65
CA GLU A 79 -1.92 -3.86 -13.92
C GLU A 79 -3.16 -4.74 -13.86
N ALA A 80 -4.28 -4.23 -14.39
CA ALA A 80 -5.45 -5.06 -14.67
C ALA A 80 -5.84 -4.94 -16.14
N ARG A 81 -5.90 -6.08 -16.81
CA ARG A 81 -6.54 -6.20 -18.12
C ARG A 81 -7.99 -6.63 -17.93
N ILE A 82 -8.91 -5.70 -18.17
CA ILE A 82 -10.34 -5.91 -17.99
C ILE A 82 -10.98 -6.13 -19.36
N PHE A 83 -11.46 -7.34 -19.60
CA PHE A 83 -12.32 -7.65 -20.74
C PHE A 83 -13.77 -7.24 -20.44
N HIS A 84 -14.45 -6.63 -21.40
CA HIS A 84 -15.83 -6.20 -21.27
C HIS A 84 -16.66 -6.54 -22.51
N SER A 85 -17.93 -6.84 -22.30
CA SER A 85 -18.86 -7.22 -23.38
C SER A 85 -19.68 -6.05 -23.93
N SER A 86 -19.72 -4.91 -23.25
CA SER A 86 -20.54 -3.75 -23.64
C SER A 86 -19.92 -2.41 -23.27
N GLU A 87 -20.30 -1.37 -24.01
CA GLU A 87 -19.90 0.02 -23.74
C GLU A 87 -20.41 0.52 -22.37
N SER A 88 -21.53 -0.01 -21.89
CA SER A 88 -22.06 0.33 -20.56
C SER A 88 -21.14 -0.09 -19.43
N VAL A 89 -20.46 -1.24 -19.54
CA VAL A 89 -19.46 -1.67 -18.55
C VAL A 89 -18.28 -0.72 -18.56
N LEU A 90 -17.79 -0.36 -19.76
CA LEU A 90 -16.65 0.53 -19.93
C LEU A 90 -16.90 1.92 -19.34
N ARG A 91 -18.09 2.48 -19.54
CA ARG A 91 -18.50 3.75 -18.90
C ARG A 91 -18.52 3.66 -17.38
N GLU A 92 -18.97 2.54 -16.81
CA GLU A 92 -18.95 2.37 -15.35
C GLU A 92 -17.51 2.23 -14.83
N ILE A 93 -16.62 1.56 -15.57
CA ILE A 93 -15.19 1.50 -15.23
C ILE A 93 -14.60 2.92 -15.23
N GLU A 94 -14.83 3.71 -16.29
CA GLU A 94 -14.36 5.09 -16.39
C GLU A 94 -14.91 5.96 -15.25
N SER A 95 -16.20 5.83 -14.93
CA SER A 95 -16.82 6.54 -13.82
C SER A 95 -16.19 6.16 -12.49
N ALA A 96 -16.00 4.87 -12.22
CA ALA A 96 -15.43 4.38 -10.97
C ALA A 96 -13.94 4.74 -10.82
N ILE A 97 -13.18 4.81 -11.91
CA ILE A 97 -11.81 5.33 -11.89
C ILE A 97 -11.80 6.80 -11.45
N CYS A 98 -12.64 7.63 -12.08
CA CYS A 98 -12.73 9.06 -11.77
C CYS A 98 -13.20 9.34 -10.33
N THR A 99 -14.18 8.58 -9.82
CA THR A 99 -14.77 8.86 -8.51
C THR A 99 -14.07 8.13 -7.36
N ASP A 100 -13.76 6.84 -7.55
CA ASP A 100 -13.48 5.92 -6.44
C ASP A 100 -12.00 5.55 -6.31
N THR A 101 -11.23 5.65 -7.39
CA THR A 101 -9.83 5.15 -7.49
C THR A 101 -8.95 6.10 -8.31
N PRO A 102 -8.74 7.35 -7.85
CA PRO A 102 -8.12 8.41 -8.64
C PRO A 102 -6.66 8.17 -9.02
N GLU A 103 -5.97 7.22 -8.38
CA GLU A 103 -4.60 6.85 -8.72
C GLU A 103 -4.52 5.84 -9.88
N LEU A 104 -5.66 5.30 -10.35
CA LEU A 104 -5.71 4.45 -11.53
C LEU A 104 -6.01 5.28 -12.78
N GLU A 105 -5.45 4.84 -13.90
CA GLU A 105 -5.75 5.40 -15.22
C GLU A 105 -5.89 4.28 -16.25
N ILE A 106 -6.71 4.51 -17.29
CA ILE A 106 -6.81 3.60 -18.44
C ILE A 106 -5.66 3.93 -19.40
N PHE A 107 -4.70 3.01 -19.50
CA PHE A 107 -3.53 3.15 -20.38
C PHE A 107 -3.81 2.66 -21.80
N GLU A 108 -4.68 1.66 -21.95
CA GLU A 108 -5.08 1.13 -23.25
C GLU A 108 -6.58 0.89 -23.26
N LYS A 109 -7.25 1.32 -24.33
CA LYS A 109 -8.68 1.14 -24.55
C LYS A 109 -8.91 0.51 -25.91
N ASN A 110 -9.61 -0.61 -25.92
CA ASN A 110 -10.02 -1.33 -27.13
C ASN A 110 -11.52 -1.65 -27.04
N GLN A 111 -12.13 -2.15 -28.11
CA GLN A 111 -13.55 -2.52 -28.14
C GLN A 111 -13.88 -3.70 -27.21
N LYS A 112 -12.89 -4.54 -26.89
CA LYS A 112 -13.08 -5.77 -26.11
C LYS A 112 -12.44 -5.73 -24.72
N PHE A 113 -11.54 -4.79 -24.48
CA PHE A 113 -10.82 -4.70 -23.22
C PHE A 113 -10.27 -3.30 -22.97
N CYS A 114 -9.96 -3.02 -21.70
CA CYS A 114 -9.11 -1.92 -21.31
C CYS A 114 -7.99 -2.42 -20.37
N ILE A 115 -6.88 -1.68 -20.33
CA ILE A 115 -5.79 -1.90 -19.40
C ILE A 115 -5.74 -0.71 -18.44
N ILE A 116 -5.84 -1.02 -17.16
CA ILE A 116 -5.74 -0.02 -16.08
C ILE A 116 -4.44 -0.21 -15.32
N LYS A 117 -3.76 0.90 -15.01
CA LYS A 117 -2.54 0.89 -14.18
C LYS A 117 -2.54 2.09 -13.23
N PRO A 118 -1.80 2.02 -12.13
CA PRO A 118 -1.53 3.18 -11.29
C PRO A 118 -0.70 4.22 -12.06
N VAL A 119 -1.03 5.49 -11.88
CA VAL A 119 -0.26 6.61 -12.47
C VAL A 119 1.11 6.74 -11.81
N ASN A 120 1.19 6.53 -10.50
CA ASN A 120 2.43 6.62 -9.74
C ASN A 120 2.91 5.22 -9.34
N LYS A 121 4.16 4.88 -9.69
CA LYS A 121 4.79 3.61 -9.30
C LYS A 121 5.48 3.67 -7.92
N ASP A 122 5.92 4.86 -7.49
CA ASP A 122 6.78 5.06 -6.32
C ASP A 122 6.01 5.44 -5.03
N GLU A 123 4.84 4.84 -4.83
CA GLU A 123 3.92 5.25 -3.73
C GLU A 123 4.32 4.71 -2.35
N LEU A 124 5.29 3.80 -2.29
CA LEU A 124 5.50 2.92 -1.12
C LEU A 124 6.33 3.57 -0.01
N GLU A 125 7.32 4.39 -0.38
CA GLU A 125 8.11 5.16 0.59
C GLU A 125 7.24 6.16 1.38
N ASN A 126 6.06 6.48 0.85
CA ASN A 126 5.17 7.48 1.40
C ASN A 126 4.05 6.92 2.31
N PHE A 127 4.00 5.61 2.59
CA PHE A 127 2.90 5.09 3.42
C PHE A 127 2.79 5.78 4.80
N PRO A 128 3.86 5.95 5.61
CA PRO A 128 3.75 6.64 6.90
C PRO A 128 3.25 8.09 6.74
N ALA A 129 3.69 8.77 5.68
CA ALA A 129 3.24 10.14 5.38
C ALA A 129 1.75 10.19 4.99
N LEU A 130 1.29 9.24 4.18
CA LEU A 130 -0.12 9.12 3.79
C LEU A 130 -1.00 8.75 4.98
N LEU A 131 -0.57 7.81 5.82
CA LEU A 131 -1.27 7.42 7.03
C LEU A 131 -1.37 8.61 7.99
N ARG A 132 -0.27 9.32 8.23
CA ARG A 132 -0.26 10.55 9.03
C ARG A 132 -1.23 11.60 8.46
N ARG A 133 -1.25 11.78 7.14
CA ARG A 133 -2.19 12.70 6.48
C ARG A 133 -3.64 12.27 6.70
N LEU A 134 -3.95 10.97 6.62
CA LEU A 134 -5.28 10.44 6.92
C LEU A 134 -5.69 10.79 8.36
N PHE A 135 -4.81 10.58 9.34
CA PHE A 135 -5.06 10.97 10.73
C PHE A 135 -5.35 12.47 10.86
N LEU A 136 -4.53 13.33 10.26
CA LEU A 136 -4.74 14.79 10.31
C LEU A 136 -6.10 15.20 9.73
N VAL A 137 -6.51 14.58 8.61
CA VAL A 137 -7.83 14.83 8.01
C VAL A 137 -8.95 14.40 8.97
N CYS A 138 -8.78 13.28 9.69
CA CYS A 138 -9.78 12.79 10.62
C CYS A 138 -9.85 13.58 11.95
N ILE A 139 -8.76 14.21 12.40
CA ILE A 139 -8.72 15.02 13.64
C ILE A 139 -9.41 16.37 13.43
N SER A 140 -9.38 16.88 12.21
CA SER A 140 -9.84 18.22 11.93
C SER A 140 -11.37 18.33 11.97
N GLU A 141 -11.90 19.32 12.70
CA GLU A 141 -13.34 19.46 13.06
C GLU A 141 -14.32 19.72 11.89
N ASP A 142 -13.82 20.16 10.73
CA ASP A 142 -14.67 20.43 9.58
C ASP A 142 -15.12 19.12 8.89
N ASN A 143 -16.44 18.91 8.84
CA ASN A 143 -17.15 17.77 8.27
C ASN A 143 -17.61 18.00 6.81
N SER A 144 -16.96 18.90 6.08
CA SER A 144 -17.27 19.15 4.68
C SER A 144 -17.23 17.88 3.81
N GLU A 145 -18.09 17.84 2.79
CA GLU A 145 -18.17 16.73 1.83
C GLU A 145 -16.80 16.46 1.18
N THR A 146 -16.06 17.52 0.85
CA THR A 146 -14.70 17.45 0.29
C THR A 146 -13.73 16.70 1.20
N ARG A 147 -13.81 16.88 2.52
CA ARG A 147 -12.98 16.15 3.48
C ARG A 147 -13.39 14.71 3.60
N THR A 148 -14.69 14.41 3.60
CA THR A 148 -15.19 13.03 3.58
C THR A 148 -14.66 12.27 2.36
N ILE A 149 -14.66 12.91 1.18
CA ILE A 149 -14.08 12.35 -0.04
C ILE A 149 -12.57 12.15 0.11
N THR A 150 -11.86 13.15 0.64
CA THR A 150 -10.40 13.09 0.85
C THR A 150 -10.01 11.97 1.83
N ARG A 151 -10.76 11.82 2.93
CA ARG A 151 -10.58 10.77 3.94
C ARG A 151 -10.73 9.39 3.33
N LYS A 152 -11.83 9.15 2.60
CA LYS A 152 -12.07 7.87 1.91
C LYS A 152 -10.98 7.56 0.89
N ARG A 153 -10.54 8.56 0.13
CA ARG A 153 -9.43 8.40 -0.82
C ARG A 153 -8.14 7.97 -0.10
N LEU A 154 -7.70 8.74 0.89
CA LEU A 154 -6.47 8.42 1.65
C LEU A 154 -6.54 7.05 2.32
N ALA A 155 -7.69 6.69 2.91
CA ALA A 155 -7.88 5.39 3.54
C ALA A 155 -7.75 4.24 2.53
N LYS A 156 -8.39 4.36 1.36
CA LYS A 156 -8.25 3.39 0.27
C LYS A 156 -6.79 3.27 -0.21
N THR A 157 -6.09 4.38 -0.41
CA THR A 157 -4.68 4.37 -0.82
C THR A 157 -3.82 3.64 0.24
N CYS A 158 -4.03 3.91 1.52
CA CYS A 158 -3.32 3.23 2.61
C CYS A 158 -3.59 1.72 2.62
N LYS A 159 -4.86 1.29 2.49
CA LYS A 159 -5.24 -0.13 2.41
C LYS A 159 -4.61 -0.84 1.20
N ARG A 160 -4.56 -0.15 0.05
CA ARG A 160 -3.90 -0.63 -1.17
C ARG A 160 -2.41 -0.86 -0.94
N LEU A 161 -1.70 0.10 -0.33
CA LEU A 161 -0.27 -0.02 -0.03
C LEU A 161 0.02 -1.15 0.96
N LEU A 162 -0.82 -1.34 1.99
CA LEU A 162 -0.71 -2.49 2.89
C LEU A 162 -0.86 -3.82 2.14
N SER A 163 -1.82 -3.89 1.21
CA SER A 163 -2.12 -5.11 0.45
C SER A 163 -1.05 -5.49 -0.58
N LYS A 164 -0.21 -4.53 -1.01
CA LYS A 164 0.99 -4.82 -1.82
C LYS A 164 2.03 -5.65 -1.07
N GLY A 165 1.94 -5.77 0.27
CA GLY A 165 2.74 -6.71 1.04
C GLY A 165 4.18 -6.26 1.28
N GLU A 166 4.44 -4.95 1.14
CA GLU A 166 5.77 -4.38 1.42
C GLU A 166 5.99 -4.09 2.91
N PHE A 167 4.92 -4.14 3.72
CA PHE A 167 5.04 -4.23 5.17
C PHE A 167 5.56 -5.61 5.56
N LYS A 168 6.82 -5.66 6.00
CA LYS A 168 7.52 -6.90 6.40
C LYS A 168 6.86 -7.65 7.57
N ASP A 169 5.96 -7.00 8.32
CA ASP A 169 5.26 -7.59 9.47
C ASP A 169 3.75 -7.70 9.23
N TYR A 170 3.32 -8.88 8.79
CA TYR A 170 1.92 -9.18 8.45
C TYR A 170 0.93 -8.93 9.61
N ARG A 171 1.37 -9.14 10.87
CA ARG A 171 0.50 -8.89 12.04
C ARG A 171 0.20 -7.41 12.19
N LYS A 172 1.18 -6.56 11.92
CA LYS A 172 0.99 -5.10 11.89
C LYS A 172 0.07 -4.69 10.74
N SER A 173 0.17 -5.36 9.58
CA SER A 173 -0.71 -5.06 8.44
C SER A 173 -2.19 -5.26 8.76
N LEU A 174 -2.58 -6.32 9.46
CA LEU A 174 -3.98 -6.55 9.86
C LEU A 174 -4.47 -5.47 10.84
N ILE A 175 -3.67 -5.15 11.85
CA ILE A 175 -4.01 -4.10 12.84
C ILE A 175 -4.14 -2.75 12.15
N LEU A 176 -3.18 -2.39 11.29
CA LEU A 176 -3.23 -1.14 10.52
C LEU A 176 -4.44 -1.11 9.59
N TYR A 177 -4.79 -2.23 8.95
CA TYR A 177 -5.97 -2.30 8.11
C TYR A 177 -7.25 -1.99 8.90
N SER A 178 -7.39 -2.57 10.10
CA SER A 178 -8.50 -2.28 11.01
C SER A 178 -8.55 -0.80 11.38
N ILE A 179 -7.40 -0.24 11.79
CA ILE A 179 -7.30 1.19 12.14
C ILE A 179 -7.71 2.07 10.96
N ILE A 180 -7.25 1.76 9.74
CA ILE A 180 -7.61 2.54 8.56
C ILE A 180 -9.10 2.40 8.22
N ASP A 181 -9.70 1.23 8.43
CA ASP A 181 -11.13 1.01 8.25
C ASP A 181 -11.96 1.84 9.26
N ASP A 182 -11.50 1.88 10.51
CA ASP A 182 -12.11 2.73 11.54
C ASP A 182 -11.97 4.21 11.20
N LEU A 183 -10.80 4.65 10.72
CA LEU A 183 -10.58 6.03 10.28
C LEU A 183 -11.41 6.41 9.04
N GLU A 184 -11.69 5.47 8.16
CA GLU A 184 -12.53 5.70 6.97
C GLU A 184 -13.99 5.96 7.36
N ASN A 185 -14.50 5.17 8.32
CA ASN A 185 -15.91 5.09 8.64
C ASN A 185 -16.32 5.94 9.86
N ASN A 186 -15.45 6.09 10.86
CA ASN A 186 -15.74 6.75 12.12
C ASN A 186 -14.99 8.09 12.28
N ILE A 187 -15.53 8.97 13.13
CA ILE A 187 -14.78 10.11 13.67
C ILE A 187 -13.82 9.54 14.73
N ILE A 188 -12.59 10.04 14.78
CA ILE A 188 -11.56 9.52 15.71
C ILE A 188 -12.11 9.50 17.13
N THR A 189 -12.12 8.31 17.74
CA THR A 189 -12.25 8.16 19.18
C THR A 189 -10.86 8.29 19.82
N ASN A 190 -10.81 8.72 21.09
CA ASN A 190 -9.55 8.82 21.85
C ASN A 190 -8.73 7.51 21.80
N GLU A 191 -9.41 6.37 21.71
CA GLU A 191 -8.81 5.03 21.64
C GLU A 191 -7.96 4.83 20.38
N ILE A 192 -8.44 5.27 19.22
CA ILE A 192 -7.72 5.14 17.94
C ILE A 192 -6.46 6.02 17.93
N TYR A 193 -6.55 7.20 18.54
CA TYR A 193 -5.41 8.11 18.64
C TYR A 193 -4.31 7.57 19.57
N GLU A 194 -4.68 7.02 20.73
CA GLU A 194 -3.76 6.35 21.65
C GLU A 194 -3.09 5.13 21.00
N LEU A 195 -3.83 4.34 20.21
CA LEU A 195 -3.26 3.23 19.45
C LEU A 195 -2.21 3.69 18.42
N PHE A 196 -2.49 4.76 17.68
CA PHE A 196 -1.54 5.33 16.72
C PHE A 196 -0.30 5.90 17.41
N TYR A 197 -0.48 6.65 18.49
CA TYR A 197 0.61 7.24 19.26
C TYR A 197 1.57 6.17 19.79
N ASN A 198 1.03 5.05 20.28
CA ASN A 198 1.83 3.91 20.73
C ASN A 198 2.49 3.15 19.57
N PHE A 199 2.00 3.27 18.34
CA PHE A 199 2.54 2.61 17.15
C PHE A 199 3.73 3.36 16.51
N GLU A 200 3.66 4.69 16.41
CA GLU A 200 4.69 5.52 15.74
C GLU A 200 5.90 5.85 16.64
N MET A 201 5.72 5.93 17.96
CA MET A 201 6.71 6.57 18.82
C MET A 201 7.74 5.62 19.44
N ASN A 202 9.01 5.84 19.08
CA ASN A 202 10.14 5.40 19.89
C ASN A 202 10.10 6.09 21.26
N LYS A 203 10.53 5.38 22.32
CA LYS A 203 10.44 5.79 23.73
C LYS A 203 10.90 7.22 24.07
N ALA A 204 11.72 7.87 23.24
CA ALA A 204 12.32 9.17 23.53
C ALA A 204 11.43 10.40 23.23
N GLN A 205 10.48 10.34 22.29
CA GLN A 205 9.61 11.48 21.97
C GLN A 205 8.28 11.47 22.77
N LYS A 206 8.14 10.54 23.73
CA LYS A 206 6.89 10.24 24.45
C LYS A 206 6.39 11.33 25.40
N MET A 207 7.16 12.39 25.66
CA MET A 207 6.94 13.31 26.79
C MET A 207 6.54 14.74 26.40
N GLU A 208 6.88 15.20 25.19
CA GLU A 208 6.60 16.57 24.74
C GLU A 208 5.24 16.66 24.03
N GLU A 209 4.89 15.65 23.22
CA GLU A 209 3.61 15.61 22.49
C GLU A 209 2.41 15.19 23.36
N THR A 210 2.64 14.49 24.48
CA THR A 210 1.60 14.18 25.49
C THR A 210 0.98 15.45 26.08
N ASN A 211 1.74 16.55 26.13
CA ASN A 211 1.24 17.85 26.60
C ASN A 211 0.40 18.59 25.54
N LEU A 212 0.68 18.37 24.24
CA LEU A 212 -0.19 18.84 23.16
C LEU A 212 -1.51 18.06 23.16
N LEU A 213 -1.45 16.74 23.35
CA LEU A 213 -2.59 15.83 23.53
C LEU A 213 -3.55 16.32 24.62
N ARG A 214 -3.04 16.62 25.81
CA ARG A 214 -3.86 17.09 26.94
C ARG A 214 -4.55 18.41 26.63
N LYS A 215 -3.91 19.30 25.85
CA LYS A 215 -4.50 20.59 25.45
C LYS A 215 -5.62 20.44 24.42
N VAL A 216 -5.46 19.56 23.43
CA VAL A 216 -6.51 19.30 22.43
C VAL A 216 -7.70 18.56 23.06
N ILE A 217 -7.43 17.61 23.96
CA ILE A 217 -8.48 16.86 24.67
C ILE A 217 -9.25 17.75 25.66
N ALA A 218 -8.57 18.64 26.39
CA ALA A 218 -9.22 19.59 27.28
C ALA A 218 -10.11 20.60 26.54
N PHE A 219 -9.83 20.85 25.26
CA PHE A 219 -10.63 21.74 24.42
C PHE A 219 -11.90 21.06 23.86
N ASN A 220 -11.89 19.73 23.68
CA ASN A 220 -13.02 18.97 23.13
C ASN A 220 -14.04 18.48 24.18
N LEU A 221 -13.77 18.70 25.47
CA LEU A 221 -14.61 18.26 26.59
C LEU A 221 -15.21 19.42 27.42
N GLY A 222 -15.08 20.66 26.94
CA GLY A 222 -15.71 21.87 27.51
C GLY A 222 -16.60 22.55 26.49
#